data_AF-A0A937MT70-F1
#
_entry.id   AF-A0A937MT70-F1
#
_cell.length_a   1.000
_cell.length_b   1.000
_cell.length_c   1.000
_cell.angle_alpha   90.00
_cell.angle_beta   90.00
_cell.angle_gamma   90.00
#
_symmetry.space_group_name_H-M   'P 1'
#
loop_
_entity.id
_entity.type
_entity.pdbx_description
1 polymer ?
#
loop_
_entity_poly.entity_id
_entity_poly.type
_entity_poly.pdbx_seq_one_letter_code
_entity_poly.pdbx_strand_id
1 'polypeptide(L)'
;RAEGYFLQAQAMQPEHPASHKNLALMYREAENPEASLAHFKRYLELQTQDEEAAKNYAEYLVELDRKEEATEFLETYSVLHTDHAQPLYLLLAKIEASSTNTVQAVAALQKMSRHISPNQALIKLNLDDFDSIRDAEEFQALIRQVELATVTLKEGW
;
A
#
# COMPACT_ATOMS: atom_id res chain seq x y z
N ARG A 1 12.18 23.73 17.88
CA ARG A 1 13.65 23.73 17.65
C ARG A 1 14.21 22.33 17.33
N ALA A 2 13.38 21.37 16.85
CA ALA A 2 13.82 20.04 16.42
C ALA A 2 14.44 20.03 15.02
N GLU A 3 13.88 20.84 14.11
CA GLU A 3 14.35 21.03 12.73
C GLU A 3 15.86 21.32 12.62
N GLY A 4 16.37 22.24 13.44
CA GLY A 4 17.80 22.59 13.43
C GLY A 4 18.75 21.45 13.82
N TYR A 5 18.33 20.55 14.71
CA TYR A 5 19.14 19.39 15.10
C TYR A 5 19.14 18.31 14.01
N PHE A 6 18.02 18.11 13.30
CA PHE A 6 17.94 17.14 12.21
C PHE A 6 18.67 17.61 10.95
N LEU A 7 18.62 18.91 10.62
CA LEU A 7 19.41 19.48 9.51
C LEU A 7 20.93 19.37 9.77
N GLN A 8 21.37 19.54 11.02
CA GLN A 8 22.77 19.29 11.40
C GLN A 8 23.13 17.81 11.37
N ALA A 9 22.24 16.91 11.80
CA ALA A 9 22.46 15.47 11.69
C ALA A 9 22.55 15.01 10.22
N GLN A 10 21.73 15.57 9.33
CA GLN A 10 21.80 15.35 7.89
C GLN A 10 23.14 15.85 7.30
N ALA A 11 23.71 16.93 7.83
CA ALA A 11 25.03 17.40 7.43
C ALA A 11 26.18 16.49 7.92
N MET A 12 25.97 15.69 8.97
CA MET A 12 26.98 14.79 9.55
C MET A 12 26.89 13.35 9.02
N GLN A 13 25.69 12.86 8.69
CA GLN A 13 25.45 11.57 8.01
C GLN A 13 24.30 11.71 7.01
N PRO A 14 24.57 12.20 5.79
CA PRO A 14 23.54 12.52 4.80
C PRO A 14 22.71 11.33 4.32
N GLU A 15 23.15 10.10 4.59
CA GLU A 15 22.55 8.87 4.05
C GLU A 15 22.05 7.91 5.13
N HIS A 16 21.93 8.34 6.40
CA HIS A 16 21.34 7.47 7.41
C HIS A 16 19.82 7.37 7.21
N PRO A 17 19.25 6.19 6.91
CA PRO A 17 17.83 6.08 6.56
C PRO A 17 16.90 6.62 7.66
N ALA A 18 17.20 6.33 8.93
CA ALA A 18 16.36 6.81 10.04
C ALA A 18 16.23 8.35 10.09
N SER A 19 17.22 9.09 9.59
CA SER A 19 17.15 10.55 9.50
C SER A 19 16.10 11.01 8.50
N HIS A 20 16.02 10.36 7.34
CA HIS A 20 15.01 10.66 6.33
C HIS A 20 13.60 10.30 6.79
N LYS A 21 13.41 9.14 7.45
CA LYS A 21 12.10 8.77 8.03
C LYS A 21 11.63 9.80 9.06
N ASN A 22 12.52 10.22 9.98
CA ASN A 22 12.19 11.21 11.01
C ASN A 22 11.90 12.60 10.41
N LEU A 23 12.68 13.03 9.42
CA LEU A 23 12.44 14.29 8.70
C LEU A 23 11.09 14.26 7.98
N ALA A 24 10.74 13.14 7.33
CA ALA A 24 9.46 12.99 6.66
C ALA A 24 8.29 13.17 7.64
N LEU A 25 8.34 12.48 8.78
CA LEU A 25 7.33 12.62 9.83
C LEU A 25 7.26 14.04 10.39
N MET A 26 8.41 14.68 10.64
CA MET A 26 8.47 16.06 11.13
C MET A 26 7.84 17.05 10.13
N TYR A 27 8.12 16.90 8.83
CA TYR A 27 7.52 17.77 7.81
C TYR A 27 6.03 17.48 7.60
N ARG A 28 5.58 16.23 7.77
CA ARG A 28 4.15 15.89 7.80
C ARG A 28 3.45 16.61 8.95
N GLU A 29 4.02 16.57 10.16
CA GLU A 29 3.48 17.28 11.34
C GLU A 29 3.52 18.81 11.18
N ALA A 30 4.51 19.33 10.43
CA ALA A 30 4.62 20.74 10.12
C ALA A 30 3.77 21.19 8.92
N GLU A 31 2.89 20.32 8.39
CA GLU A 31 2.04 20.57 7.23
C GLU A 31 2.82 21.00 5.98
N ASN A 32 4.02 20.46 5.80
CA ASN A 32 4.86 20.67 4.61
C ASN A 32 4.91 19.37 3.77
N PRO A 33 3.89 19.13 2.93
CA PRO A 33 3.71 17.84 2.26
C PRO A 33 4.84 17.50 1.28
N GLU A 34 5.32 18.46 0.49
CA GLU A 34 6.35 18.18 -0.51
C GLU A 34 7.69 17.80 0.14
N ALA A 35 8.09 18.48 1.23
CA ALA A 35 9.30 18.12 1.96
C ALA A 35 9.15 16.75 2.64
N SER A 36 7.97 16.46 3.19
CA SER A 36 7.67 15.16 3.78
C SER A 36 7.78 14.02 2.76
N LEU A 37 7.10 14.16 1.61
CA LEU A 37 7.11 13.16 0.54
C LEU A 37 8.51 12.94 -0.03
N ALA A 38 9.30 14.01 -0.22
CA ALA A 38 10.68 13.91 -0.68
C ALA A 38 11.55 13.08 0.28
N HIS A 39 11.38 13.26 1.59
CA HIS A 39 12.11 12.51 2.59
C HIS A 39 11.62 11.07 2.74
N PHE A 40 10.31 10.80 2.64
CA PHE A 40 9.80 9.43 2.57
C PHE A 40 10.35 8.69 1.35
N LYS A 41 10.34 9.32 0.17
CA LYS A 41 10.89 8.74 -1.05
C LYS A 41 12.37 8.40 -0.88
N ARG A 42 13.18 9.34 -0.35
CA ARG A 42 14.60 9.08 -0.10
C ARG A 42 14.82 7.97 0.93
N TYR A 43 13.96 7.86 1.95
CA TYR A 43 14.00 6.75 2.90
C TYR A 43 13.78 5.40 2.20
N LEU A 44 12.75 5.30 1.36
CA LEU A 44 12.39 4.08 0.65
C LEU A 44 13.41 3.69 -0.43
N GLU A 45 14.13 4.66 -1.02
CA GLU A 45 15.29 4.38 -1.88
C GLU A 45 16.44 3.68 -1.13
N LEU A 46 16.61 3.96 0.18
CA LEU A 46 17.65 3.38 1.02
C LEU A 46 17.19 2.12 1.77
N GLN A 47 15.90 2.02 2.07
CA GLN A 47 15.26 0.91 2.78
C GLN A 47 14.15 0.34 1.90
N THR A 48 14.57 -0.33 0.83
CA THR A 48 13.69 -0.81 -0.24
C THR A 48 12.73 -1.92 0.20
N GLN A 49 12.89 -2.49 1.39
CA GLN A 49 12.05 -3.58 1.90
C GLN A 49 11.16 -3.15 3.09
N ASP A 50 11.15 -1.87 3.47
CA ASP A 50 10.29 -1.38 4.56
C ASP A 50 8.86 -1.16 4.06
N GLU A 51 8.07 -2.22 4.03
CA GLU A 51 6.67 -2.19 3.59
C GLU A 51 5.78 -1.31 4.45
N GLU A 52 6.08 -1.17 5.73
CA GLU A 52 5.34 -0.29 6.61
C GLU A 52 5.54 1.17 6.20
N ALA A 53 6.78 1.55 5.90
CA ALA A 53 7.06 2.88 5.38
C ALA A 53 6.47 3.10 3.97
N ALA A 54 6.48 2.08 3.10
CA ALA A 54 5.85 2.16 1.79
C ALA A 54 4.34 2.37 1.90
N LYS A 55 3.69 1.64 2.81
CA LYS A 55 2.26 1.81 3.11
C LYS A 55 1.98 3.21 3.65
N ASN A 56 2.74 3.68 4.64
CA ASN A 56 2.55 5.00 5.24
C ASN A 56 2.75 6.13 4.20
N TYR A 57 3.70 5.97 3.28
CA TYR A 57 3.91 6.92 2.18
C TYR A 57 2.71 6.97 1.22
N ALA A 58 2.20 5.80 0.82
CA ALA A 58 1.02 5.72 -0.05
C ALA A 58 -0.26 6.25 0.64
N GLU A 59 -0.47 5.92 1.91
CA GLU A 59 -1.58 6.47 2.71
C GLU A 59 -1.47 8.00 2.81
N TYR A 60 -0.26 8.52 3.01
CA TYR A 60 -0.05 9.97 3.06
C TYR A 60 -0.31 10.66 1.70
N LEU A 61 0.04 10.02 0.58
CA LEU A 61 -0.34 10.51 -0.75
C LEU A 61 -1.87 10.57 -0.91
N VAL A 62 -2.60 9.56 -0.43
CA VAL A 62 -4.07 9.54 -0.44
C VAL A 62 -4.67 10.64 0.45
N GLU A 63 -4.11 10.86 1.64
CA GLU A 63 -4.51 11.98 2.53
C GLU A 63 -4.35 13.35 1.86
N LEU A 64 -3.38 13.48 0.95
CA LEU A 64 -3.12 14.68 0.16
C LEU A 64 -3.92 14.73 -1.16
N ASP A 65 -4.88 13.81 -1.36
CA ASP A 65 -5.66 13.65 -2.59
C ASP A 65 -4.82 13.36 -3.85
N ARG A 66 -3.61 12.83 -3.68
CA ARG A 66 -2.67 12.45 -4.76
C ARG A 66 -2.80 10.95 -5.06
N LYS A 67 -4.03 10.52 -5.38
CA LYS A 67 -4.36 9.09 -5.53
C LYS A 67 -3.60 8.42 -6.68
N GLU A 68 -3.44 9.10 -7.80
CA GLU A 68 -2.73 8.58 -8.98
C GLU A 68 -1.25 8.29 -8.65
N GLU A 69 -0.61 9.15 -7.88
CA GLU A 69 0.78 8.93 -7.45
C GLU A 69 0.89 7.79 -6.44
N ALA A 70 -0.12 7.64 -5.57
CA ALA A 70 -0.19 6.53 -4.64
C ALA A 70 -0.32 5.19 -5.37
N THR A 71 -1.18 5.11 -6.40
CA THR A 71 -1.37 3.87 -7.17
C THR A 71 -0.13 3.53 -8.00
N GLU A 72 0.47 4.50 -8.71
CA GLU A 72 1.71 4.30 -9.46
C GLU A 72 2.86 3.81 -8.57
N PHE A 73 3.01 4.43 -7.39
CA PHE A 73 4.00 4.01 -6.40
C PHE A 73 3.75 2.58 -5.91
N LEU A 74 2.51 2.26 -5.49
CA LEU A 74 2.16 0.94 -4.97
C LEU A 74 2.35 -0.16 -6.03
N GLU A 75 1.99 0.10 -7.28
CA GLU A 75 2.21 -0.83 -8.38
C GLU A 75 3.69 -1.12 -8.60
N THR A 76 4.51 -0.05 -8.63
CA THR A 76 5.95 -0.17 -8.85
C THR A 76 6.63 -0.88 -7.68
N TYR A 77 6.34 -0.47 -6.45
CA TYR A 77 6.94 -1.03 -5.24
C TYR A 77 6.59 -2.51 -5.08
N SER A 78 5.32 -2.89 -5.31
CA SER A 78 4.87 -4.27 -5.15
C SER A 78 5.41 -5.22 -6.22
N VAL A 79 5.82 -4.73 -7.38
CA VAL A 79 6.50 -5.53 -8.42
C VAL A 79 7.96 -5.78 -8.05
N LEU A 80 8.62 -4.81 -7.42
CA LEU A 80 10.02 -4.92 -7.01
C LEU A 80 10.20 -5.72 -5.71
N HIS A 81 9.16 -5.80 -4.87
CA HIS A 81 9.20 -6.39 -3.53
C HIS A 81 8.08 -7.41 -3.33
N THR A 82 8.20 -8.56 -4.00
CA THR A 82 7.12 -9.56 -4.20
C THR A 82 6.78 -10.45 -3.01
N ASP A 83 7.65 -10.54 -2.00
CA ASP A 83 7.53 -11.61 -0.98
C ASP A 83 6.56 -11.30 0.16
N HIS A 84 6.18 -10.03 0.35
CA HIS A 84 5.32 -9.60 1.47
C HIS A 84 4.22 -8.56 1.10
N ALA A 85 4.03 -8.25 -0.19
CA ALA A 85 3.19 -7.15 -0.70
C ALA A 85 1.66 -7.24 -0.44
N GLN A 86 1.16 -8.16 0.39
CA GLN A 86 -0.28 -8.29 0.65
C GLN A 86 -0.92 -7.00 1.21
N PRO A 87 -0.37 -6.32 2.23
CA PRO A 87 -0.95 -5.07 2.72
C PRO A 87 -0.98 -3.98 1.64
N LEU A 88 0.03 -3.95 0.77
CA LEU A 88 0.15 -2.97 -0.31
C LEU A 88 -0.85 -3.23 -1.44
N TYR A 89 -1.08 -4.50 -1.83
CA TYR A 89 -2.13 -4.84 -2.78
C TYR A 89 -3.53 -4.57 -2.24
N LEU A 90 -3.76 -4.77 -0.93
CA LEU A 90 -5.03 -4.41 -0.32
C LEU A 90 -5.26 -2.90 -0.33
N LEU A 91 -4.24 -2.10 0.00
CA LEU A 91 -4.32 -0.64 -0.07
C LEU A 91 -4.59 -0.17 -1.51
N LEU A 92 -3.86 -0.70 -2.50
CA LEU A 92 -4.07 -0.41 -3.91
C LEU A 92 -5.52 -0.70 -4.32
N ALA A 93 -6.04 -1.87 -3.96
CA ALA A 93 -7.43 -2.24 -4.25
C ALA A 93 -8.45 -1.26 -3.67
N LYS A 94 -8.24 -0.81 -2.42
CA LYS A 94 -9.13 0.16 -1.76
C LYS A 94 -9.13 1.50 -2.47
N ILE A 95 -7.96 1.99 -2.88
CA ILE A 95 -7.82 3.25 -3.61
C ILE A 95 -8.60 3.16 -4.94
N GLU A 96 -8.35 2.10 -5.72
CA GLU A 96 -9.01 1.89 -7.02
C GLU A 96 -10.53 1.70 -6.89
N ALA A 97 -11.00 0.98 -5.87
CA ALA A 97 -12.42 0.81 -5.60
C ALA A 97 -13.10 2.14 -5.22
N SER A 98 -12.42 2.98 -4.43
CA SER A 98 -12.91 4.33 -4.09
C SER A 98 -13.03 5.24 -5.31
N SER A 99 -12.21 4.99 -6.34
CA SER A 99 -12.23 5.68 -7.63
C SER A 99 -13.14 5.00 -8.66
N THR A 100 -13.90 3.96 -8.28
CA THR A 100 -14.76 3.15 -9.17
C THR A 100 -14.02 2.47 -10.32
N ASN A 101 -12.71 2.31 -10.21
CA ASN A 101 -11.85 1.61 -11.16
C ASN A 101 -11.91 0.11 -10.91
N THR A 102 -13.07 -0.51 -11.18
CA THR A 102 -13.38 -1.91 -10.86
C THR A 102 -12.32 -2.88 -11.36
N VAL A 103 -11.86 -2.71 -12.60
CA VAL A 103 -10.89 -3.63 -13.22
C VAL A 103 -9.56 -3.64 -12.46
N GLN A 104 -9.04 -2.46 -12.13
CA GLN A 104 -7.79 -2.28 -11.39
C GLN A 104 -7.93 -2.76 -9.95
N ALA A 105 -9.06 -2.46 -9.29
CA ALA A 105 -9.35 -2.94 -7.95
C ALA A 105 -9.36 -4.48 -7.89
N VAL A 106 -10.08 -5.13 -8.82
CA VAL A 106 -10.13 -6.59 -8.93
C VAL A 106 -8.76 -7.17 -9.24
N ALA A 107 -7.97 -6.55 -10.11
CA ALA A 107 -6.61 -7.00 -10.42
C ALA A 107 -5.69 -6.94 -9.19
N ALA A 108 -5.77 -5.90 -8.37
CA ALA A 108 -5.02 -5.79 -7.12
C ALA A 108 -5.48 -6.83 -6.09
N LEU A 109 -6.78 -7.06 -5.96
CA LEU A 109 -7.34 -8.11 -5.08
C LEU A 109 -6.94 -9.52 -5.51
N GLN A 110 -6.87 -9.78 -6.83
CA GLN A 110 -6.37 -11.04 -7.37
C GLN A 110 -4.90 -11.27 -7.05
N LYS A 111 -4.07 -10.22 -7.10
CA LYS A 111 -2.67 -10.31 -6.64
C LYS A 111 -2.67 -10.63 -5.15
N MET A 112 -3.37 -9.86 -4.33
CA MET A 112 -3.49 -10.08 -2.88
C MET A 112 -3.90 -11.50 -2.51
N SER A 113 -4.93 -12.07 -3.17
CA SER A 113 -5.45 -13.40 -2.85
C SER A 113 -4.47 -14.54 -3.16
N ARG A 114 -3.46 -14.32 -4.01
CA ARG A 114 -2.42 -15.32 -4.30
C ARG A 114 -1.39 -15.44 -3.18
N HIS A 115 -1.27 -14.43 -2.33
CA HIS A 115 -0.26 -14.38 -1.25
C HIS A 115 -0.82 -14.77 0.13
N ILE A 116 -2.11 -15.09 0.23
CA ILE A 116 -2.75 -15.47 1.50
C ILE A 116 -3.68 -16.65 1.33
N SER A 117 -4.06 -17.27 2.46
CA SER A 117 -5.04 -18.37 2.43
C SER A 117 -6.40 -17.88 1.89
N PRO A 118 -7.14 -18.72 1.15
CA PRO A 118 -8.45 -18.36 0.61
C PRO A 118 -9.44 -17.85 1.67
N ASN A 119 -9.43 -18.42 2.89
CA ASN A 119 -10.29 -17.93 3.99
C ASN A 119 -9.92 -16.49 4.41
N GLN A 120 -8.63 -16.16 4.49
CA GLN A 120 -8.20 -14.80 4.79
C GLN A 120 -8.52 -13.82 3.66
N ALA A 121 -8.45 -14.29 2.40
CA ALA A 121 -8.86 -13.49 1.25
C ALA A 121 -10.35 -13.16 1.30
N LEU A 122 -11.23 -14.11 1.59
CA LEU A 122 -12.68 -13.85 1.71
C LEU A 122 -13.01 -12.82 2.79
N ILE A 123 -12.34 -12.86 3.94
CA ILE A 123 -12.52 -11.84 4.99
C ILE A 123 -12.20 -10.44 4.44
N LYS A 124 -11.11 -10.31 3.68
CA LYS A 124 -10.69 -9.03 3.09
C LYS A 124 -11.59 -8.58 1.95
N LEU A 125 -12.06 -9.50 1.11
CA LEU A 125 -13.00 -9.21 0.02
C LEU A 125 -14.37 -8.73 0.54
N ASN A 126 -14.73 -9.08 1.78
CA ASN A 126 -15.97 -8.65 2.40
C ASN A 126 -15.92 -7.27 3.06
N LEU A 127 -14.77 -6.60 3.10
CA LEU A 127 -14.65 -5.26 3.66
C LEU A 127 -15.55 -4.24 2.94
N ASP A 128 -16.11 -3.31 3.69
CA ASP A 128 -17.01 -2.25 3.20
C ASP A 128 -16.32 -1.31 2.19
N ASP A 129 -14.98 -1.27 2.20
CA ASP A 129 -14.19 -0.52 1.20
C ASP A 129 -14.51 -0.92 -0.25
N PHE A 130 -15.09 -2.11 -0.47
CA PHE A 130 -15.42 -2.65 -1.80
C PHE A 130 -16.90 -2.56 -2.19
N ASP A 131 -17.73 -1.88 -1.38
CA ASP A 131 -19.17 -1.75 -1.66
C ASP A 131 -19.46 -1.13 -3.03
N SER A 132 -18.65 -0.17 -3.48
CA SER A 132 -18.79 0.49 -4.78
C SER A 132 -18.62 -0.45 -5.98
N ILE A 133 -17.91 -1.56 -5.80
CA ILE A 133 -17.61 -2.54 -6.86
C ILE A 133 -18.26 -3.90 -6.59
N ARG A 134 -19.02 -4.04 -5.50
CA ARG A 134 -19.50 -5.31 -4.98
C ARG A 134 -20.36 -6.06 -5.97
N ASP A 135 -21.23 -5.36 -6.70
CA ASP A 135 -22.15 -5.97 -7.67
C ASP A 135 -21.52 -6.18 -9.05
N ALA A 136 -20.28 -5.76 -9.27
CA ALA A 136 -19.60 -5.92 -10.55
C ALA A 136 -19.33 -7.40 -10.86
N GLU A 137 -19.49 -7.79 -12.13
CA GLU A 137 -19.35 -9.17 -12.57
C GLU A 137 -17.94 -9.71 -12.27
N GLU A 138 -16.91 -8.90 -12.50
CA GLU A 138 -15.50 -9.24 -12.29
C GLU A 138 -15.18 -9.44 -10.79
N PHE A 139 -15.76 -8.62 -9.92
CA PHE A 139 -15.58 -8.76 -8.46
C PHE A 139 -16.28 -10.01 -7.94
N GLN A 140 -17.51 -10.26 -8.39
CA GLN A 140 -18.26 -11.47 -8.07
C GLN A 140 -17.57 -12.74 -8.62
N ALA A 141 -16.94 -12.65 -9.79
CA ALA A 141 -16.14 -13.74 -10.34
C ALA A 141 -14.92 -14.05 -9.47
N LEU A 142 -14.23 -13.03 -8.96
CA LEU A 142 -13.13 -13.21 -8.01
C LEU A 142 -13.59 -13.90 -6.71
N ILE A 143 -14.70 -13.47 -6.12
CA ILE A 143 -15.23 -14.11 -4.90
C ILE A 143 -15.47 -15.60 -5.15
N ARG A 144 -16.20 -15.95 -6.22
CA ARG A 144 -16.46 -17.35 -6.59
C ARG A 144 -15.17 -18.16 -6.75
N GLN A 145 -14.16 -17.57 -7.39
CA GLN A 145 -12.86 -18.22 -7.56
C GLN A 145 -12.19 -18.53 -6.22
N VAL A 146 -12.20 -17.58 -5.29
CA VAL A 146 -11.60 -17.76 -3.95
C VAL A 146 -12.40 -18.76 -3.12
N GLU A 147 -13.73 -18.72 -3.19
CA GLU A 147 -14.62 -19.70 -2.51
C GLU A 147 -14.34 -21.13 -2.98
N LEU A 148 -14.23 -21.36 -4.30
CA LEU A 148 -13.88 -22.68 -4.83
C LEU A 148 -12.55 -23.18 -4.28
N ALA A 149 -11.54 -22.30 -4.16
CA ALA A 149 -10.25 -22.65 -3.56
C ALA A 149 -10.36 -23.05 -2.08
N THR A 150 -11.34 -22.50 -1.33
CA THR A 150 -11.57 -22.93 0.07
C THR A 150 -12.13 -24.35 0.19
N VAL A 151 -13.00 -24.75 -0.74
CA VAL A 151 -13.66 -26.07 -0.74
C VAL A 151 -12.65 -27.17 -1.06
N THR A 152 -11.85 -26.98 -2.12
CA THR A 152 -10.84 -27.96 -2.54
C THR A 152 -9.81 -28.26 -1.44
N LEU A 153 -9.44 -27.27 -0.62
CA LEU A 153 -8.52 -27.48 0.51
C LEU A 153 -9.11 -28.32 1.65
N LYS A 154 -10.45 -28.37 1.78
CA LYS A 154 -11.14 -29.18 2.81
C LYS A 154 -11.31 -30.63 2.40
N GLU A 155 -11.41 -30.92 1.11
CA GLU A 155 -11.65 -32.27 0.57
C GLU A 155 -10.37 -33.08 0.32
N GLY A 156 -9.20 -32.47 0.46
CA GLY A 156 -7.89 -33.09 0.19
C GLY A 156 -7.22 -33.85 1.33
N TRP A 157 -7.94 -34.23 2.39
CA TRP A 157 -7.42 -34.94 3.58
C TRP A 157 -8.12 -36.27 3.83
#